data_AF-A0A0U1DN63-F1
#
_entry.id   AF-A0A0U1DN63-F1
#
_cell.length_a   1.000
_cell.length_b   1.000
_cell.length_c   1.000
_cell.angle_alpha   90.00
_cell.angle_beta   90.00
_cell.angle_gamma   90.00
#
_symmetry.space_group_name_H-M   'P 1'
#
loop_
_entity.id
_entity.type
_entity.pdbx_description
1 polymer ?
#
loop_
_entity_poly.entity_id
_entity_poly.type
_entity_poly.pdbx_seq_one_letter_code
_entity_poly.pdbx_strand_id
1 'polypeptide(L)'
;MPQANRAIETFGRPKHVKKIISTVLVASGLGGAALVTSPVHQHPAVTVEQPPVRGAVPNVAAAAIPAPAPVVVTKDSSAQDIVKAIVSQGRAARLTDDQIKTVIATAKIESSFRPAVSGGVQAYGGSGGAADEVIGLFQEKASFGTVADRQDPNKSIARFIARFSEAFNKYRITSGDAVLAATLAQNPQLLKYHGGVGTHYYNTVKAAMGAADDLYRRAAGALLQPVT
;
A
#
# COMPACT_ATOMS: atom_id res chain seq x y z
N MET A 1 -15.90 -68.29 -8.42
CA MET A 1 -16.11 -66.89 -7.98
C MET A 1 -14.76 -66.19 -7.93
N PRO A 2 -14.51 -65.16 -8.76
CA PRO A 2 -13.27 -64.39 -8.70
C PRO A 2 -13.46 -63.06 -7.96
N GLN A 3 -12.50 -62.71 -7.09
CA GLN A 3 -12.44 -61.45 -6.35
C GLN A 3 -12.04 -60.29 -7.27
N ALA A 4 -12.74 -59.16 -7.11
CA ALA A 4 -12.47 -57.90 -7.81
C ALA A 4 -11.32 -57.12 -7.13
N ASN A 5 -10.22 -56.89 -7.85
CA ASN A 5 -9.22 -55.90 -7.48
C ASN A 5 -9.55 -54.56 -8.15
N ARG A 6 -9.79 -53.53 -7.33
CA ARG A 6 -10.08 -52.16 -7.74
C ARG A 6 -8.76 -51.38 -7.74
N ALA A 7 -8.30 -50.96 -8.91
CA ALA A 7 -7.19 -50.02 -9.06
C ALA A 7 -7.67 -48.59 -8.71
N ILE A 8 -6.93 -47.89 -7.86
CA ILE A 8 -7.10 -46.46 -7.61
C ILE A 8 -5.91 -45.75 -8.26
N GLU A 9 -6.20 -44.93 -9.27
CA GLU A 9 -5.26 -44.02 -9.91
C GLU A 9 -4.86 -42.90 -8.93
N THR A 10 -3.55 -42.69 -8.75
CA THR A 10 -3.00 -41.50 -8.08
C THR A 10 -2.32 -40.60 -9.11
N PHE A 11 -2.98 -39.48 -9.41
CA PHE A 11 -2.41 -38.33 -10.10
C PHE A 11 -1.60 -37.46 -9.14
N GLY A 12 -0.41 -37.01 -9.55
CA GLY A 12 0.27 -35.87 -8.93
C GLY A 12 1.79 -35.87 -9.09
N ARG A 13 2.29 -35.27 -10.18
CA ARG A 13 3.73 -34.99 -10.39
C ARG A 13 4.26 -33.98 -9.35
N PRO A 14 5.46 -34.16 -8.78
CA PRO A 14 6.09 -33.15 -7.93
C PRO A 14 6.83 -32.10 -8.78
N LYS A 15 6.55 -30.80 -8.56
CA LYS A 15 7.32 -29.68 -9.13
C LYS A 15 8.48 -29.31 -8.19
N HIS A 16 9.67 -29.19 -8.78
CA HIS A 16 10.95 -28.85 -8.15
C HIS A 16 10.93 -27.52 -7.39
N VAL A 17 11.36 -27.56 -6.13
CA VAL A 17 11.66 -26.37 -5.31
C VAL A 17 13.18 -26.18 -5.24
N LYS A 18 13.70 -25.08 -5.80
CA LYS A 18 15.12 -24.70 -5.67
C LYS A 18 15.31 -23.78 -4.46
N LYS A 19 16.18 -24.19 -3.53
CA LYS A 19 16.68 -23.40 -2.40
C LYS A 19 17.60 -22.28 -2.89
N ILE A 20 17.47 -21.08 -2.30
CA ILE A 20 18.46 -20.01 -2.41
C ILE A 20 18.95 -19.69 -1.01
N ILE A 21 20.26 -19.85 -0.80
CA ILE A 21 21.01 -19.52 0.42
C ILE A 21 21.34 -18.03 0.37
N SER A 22 21.14 -17.29 1.46
CA SER A 22 21.49 -15.87 1.54
C SER A 22 22.42 -15.61 2.72
N THR A 23 23.61 -15.11 2.43
CA THR A 23 24.64 -14.68 3.39
C THR A 23 24.44 -13.20 3.73
N VAL A 24 24.49 -12.84 5.01
CA VAL A 24 24.37 -11.45 5.50
C VAL A 24 25.76 -10.89 5.76
N LEU A 25 26.05 -9.69 5.24
CA LEU A 25 27.19 -8.87 5.63
C LEU A 25 26.66 -7.58 6.29
N VAL A 26 27.11 -7.29 7.51
CA VAL A 26 26.78 -6.09 8.27
C VAL A 26 27.84 -5.02 8.00
N ALA A 27 27.43 -3.81 7.65
CA ALA A 27 28.30 -2.64 7.63
C ALA A 27 27.68 -1.54 8.50
N SER A 28 28.39 -1.19 9.56
CA SER A 28 28.10 -0.08 10.48
C SER A 28 28.81 1.19 10.01
N GLY A 29 28.13 2.34 10.16
CA GLY A 29 28.79 3.64 10.12
C GLY A 29 27.85 4.80 9.84
N LEU A 30 27.78 5.76 10.79
CA LEU A 30 27.84 7.20 10.49
C LEU A 30 28.01 8.01 11.80
N GLY A 31 29.14 8.71 11.93
CA GLY A 31 29.23 10.02 12.62
C GLY A 31 28.69 11.11 11.67
N GLY A 32 28.54 12.40 11.97
CA GLY A 32 28.84 13.27 13.10
C GLY A 32 28.40 14.70 12.70
N ALA A 33 28.07 15.51 13.72
CA ALA A 33 27.77 16.96 13.85
C ALA A 33 27.72 17.95 12.64
N ALA A 34 26.79 18.93 12.70
CA ALA A 34 27.08 20.35 13.02
C ALA A 34 25.82 21.26 12.97
N LEU A 35 25.93 22.39 13.69
CA LEU A 35 24.91 23.35 14.15
C LEU A 35 24.41 24.33 13.06
N VAL A 36 23.17 24.84 13.21
CA VAL A 36 22.70 26.04 12.50
C VAL A 36 22.07 27.02 13.50
N THR A 37 22.54 28.27 13.44
CA THR A 37 22.27 29.40 14.33
C THR A 37 21.05 30.22 13.90
N SER A 38 20.30 30.77 14.86
CA SER A 38 19.23 31.75 14.63
C SER A 38 19.70 33.20 14.81
N PRO A 39 19.18 34.17 14.03
CA PRO A 39 19.14 35.56 14.45
C PRO A 39 17.68 36.05 14.59
N VAL A 40 17.34 36.61 15.75
CA VAL A 40 16.12 37.42 15.95
C VAL A 40 16.52 38.88 15.80
N HIS A 41 15.94 39.57 14.82
CA HIS A 41 16.06 41.01 14.65
C HIS A 41 15.03 41.75 15.51
N GLN A 42 15.49 42.83 16.12
CA GLN A 42 14.71 43.81 16.88
C GLN A 42 13.78 44.61 15.96
N HIS A 43 12.57 44.93 16.43
CA HIS A 43 11.69 45.93 15.81
C HIS A 43 11.63 47.19 16.70
N PRO A 44 11.84 48.41 16.17
CA PRO A 44 11.39 49.63 16.81
C PRO A 44 9.96 50.01 16.36
N ALA A 45 9.30 50.77 17.22
CA ALA A 45 7.90 51.19 17.18
C ALA A 45 7.55 52.14 16.02
N VAL A 46 6.29 52.05 15.54
CA VAL A 46 5.63 53.13 14.79
C VAL A 46 4.16 53.22 15.23
N THR A 47 3.82 54.34 15.87
CA THR A 47 2.46 54.86 16.04
C THR A 47 1.88 55.21 14.67
N VAL A 48 0.68 54.72 14.36
CA VAL A 48 -0.07 55.14 13.16
C VAL A 48 -1.51 55.52 13.53
N GLU A 49 -1.85 56.74 13.15
CA GLU A 49 -3.13 57.44 13.22
C GLU A 49 -4.20 56.80 12.29
N GLN A 50 -5.46 56.82 12.72
CA GLN A 50 -6.68 56.43 11.97
C GLN A 50 -7.13 57.63 11.08
N PRO A 51 -7.77 57.54 9.87
CA PRO A 51 -9.06 56.86 9.55
C PRO A 51 -9.26 56.52 8.01
N PRO A 52 -10.46 56.30 7.40
CA PRO A 52 -11.81 55.98 7.90
C PRO A 52 -12.40 54.64 7.36
N VAL A 53 -13.54 54.27 7.95
CA VAL A 53 -14.38 53.10 7.63
C VAL A 53 -14.77 53.03 6.15
N ARG A 54 -14.44 51.92 5.47
CA ARG A 54 -15.08 51.48 4.23
C ARG A 54 -15.59 50.05 4.40
N GLY A 55 -16.81 49.84 3.89
CA GLY A 55 -17.71 48.75 4.22
C GLY A 55 -17.06 47.36 4.21
N ALA A 56 -17.34 46.61 5.27
CA ALA A 56 -17.10 45.18 5.32
C ALA A 56 -18.00 44.50 4.27
N VAL A 57 -17.40 44.08 3.17
CA VAL A 57 -18.00 43.05 2.31
C VAL A 57 -17.92 41.76 3.12
N PRO A 58 -19.04 41.07 3.45
CA PRO A 58 -18.95 39.80 4.10
C PRO A 58 -18.29 38.83 3.11
N ASN A 59 -17.02 38.52 3.34
CA ASN A 59 -16.36 37.39 2.73
C ASN A 59 -17.07 36.16 3.31
N VAL A 60 -18.09 35.66 2.60
CA VAL A 60 -18.74 34.41 2.93
C VAL A 60 -17.70 33.33 2.68
N ALA A 61 -16.92 33.02 3.73
CA ALA A 61 -16.04 31.88 3.74
C ALA A 61 -16.90 30.66 3.39
N ALA A 62 -16.67 30.10 2.20
CA ALA A 62 -17.31 28.87 1.79
C ALA A 62 -17.07 27.84 2.91
N ALA A 63 -18.16 27.34 3.49
CA ALA A 63 -18.08 26.32 4.52
C ALA A 63 -17.29 25.15 3.93
N ALA A 64 -16.15 24.83 4.56
CA ALA A 64 -15.35 23.68 4.17
C ALA A 64 -16.24 22.44 4.30
N ILE A 65 -16.50 21.77 3.18
CA ILE A 65 -17.24 20.50 3.17
C ILE A 65 -16.44 19.55 4.07
N PRO A 66 -17.04 18.99 5.14
CA PRO A 66 -16.34 18.07 6.03
C PRO A 66 -15.82 16.89 5.21
N ALA A 67 -14.55 16.55 5.43
CA ALA A 67 -13.93 15.41 4.77
C ALA A 67 -14.77 14.15 5.04
N PRO A 68 -15.03 13.30 4.03
CA PRO A 68 -15.79 12.06 4.22
C PRO A 68 -15.15 11.21 5.32
N ALA A 69 -15.99 10.62 6.18
CA ALA A 69 -15.52 9.73 7.23
C ALA A 69 -14.68 8.57 6.65
N PRO A 70 -13.59 8.16 7.32
CA PRO A 70 -12.79 7.02 6.87
C PRO A 70 -13.63 5.75 6.76
N VAL A 71 -13.53 5.05 5.63
CA VAL A 71 -14.19 3.76 5.45
C VAL A 71 -13.39 2.69 6.19
N VAL A 72 -13.99 2.13 7.24
CA VAL A 72 -13.40 1.05 8.05
C VAL A 72 -13.93 -0.30 7.58
N VAL A 73 -13.03 -1.27 7.39
CA VAL A 73 -13.36 -2.62 6.93
C VAL A 73 -12.85 -3.70 7.89
N THR A 74 -13.38 -4.91 7.80
CA THR A 74 -12.91 -6.08 8.55
C THR A 74 -12.46 -7.16 7.58
N LYS A 75 -11.83 -8.22 8.09
CA LYS A 75 -11.38 -9.37 7.27
C LYS A 75 -12.52 -10.07 6.51
N ASP A 76 -13.76 -9.87 6.94
CA ASP A 76 -14.96 -10.47 6.37
C ASP A 76 -15.73 -9.50 5.45
N SER A 77 -15.22 -8.26 5.26
CA SER A 77 -15.81 -7.29 4.35
C SER A 77 -15.77 -7.75 2.89
N SER A 78 -16.73 -7.26 2.10
CA SER A 78 -16.76 -7.55 0.67
C SER A 78 -15.55 -6.96 -0.05
N ALA A 79 -15.20 -7.52 -1.20
CA ALA A 79 -14.14 -6.97 -2.05
C ALA A 79 -14.40 -5.50 -2.42
N GLN A 80 -15.66 -5.14 -2.70
CA GLN A 80 -16.02 -3.77 -3.04
C GLN A 80 -15.85 -2.80 -1.86
N ASP A 81 -16.13 -3.24 -0.63
CA ASP A 81 -15.93 -2.40 0.56
C ASP A 81 -14.45 -2.22 0.86
N ILE A 82 -13.63 -3.25 0.66
CA ILE A 82 -12.17 -3.13 0.73
C ILE A 82 -11.65 -2.15 -0.32
N VAL A 83 -12.17 -2.18 -1.56
CA VAL A 83 -11.81 -1.19 -2.58
C VAL A 83 -12.20 0.23 -2.13
N LYS A 84 -13.40 0.43 -1.56
CA LYS A 84 -13.79 1.74 -1.00
C LYS A 84 -12.86 2.20 0.12
N ALA A 85 -12.41 1.28 0.98
CA ALA A 85 -11.42 1.58 2.02
C ALA A 85 -10.06 2.01 1.43
N ILE A 86 -9.58 1.31 0.40
CA ILE A 86 -8.36 1.72 -0.33
C ILE A 86 -8.52 3.12 -0.93
N VAL A 87 -9.67 3.42 -1.56
CA VAL A 87 -9.95 4.75 -2.12
C VAL A 87 -9.98 5.82 -1.03
N SER A 88 -10.69 5.57 0.06
CA SER A 88 -10.80 6.48 1.20
C SER A 88 -9.43 6.79 1.81
N GLN A 89 -8.65 5.76 2.15
CA GLN A 89 -7.32 5.92 2.74
C GLN A 89 -6.30 6.51 1.75
N GLY A 90 -6.36 6.12 0.48
CA GLY A 90 -5.51 6.69 -0.57
C GLY A 90 -5.72 8.18 -0.76
N ARG A 91 -6.99 8.64 -0.77
CA ARG A 91 -7.32 10.07 -0.81
C ARG A 91 -6.86 10.80 0.45
N ALA A 92 -7.06 10.22 1.63
CA ALA A 92 -6.57 10.78 2.89
C ALA A 92 -5.04 10.92 2.90
N ALA A 93 -4.33 9.98 2.27
CA ALA A 93 -2.88 10.02 2.07
C ALA A 93 -2.44 10.88 0.87
N ARG A 94 -3.35 11.60 0.21
CA ARG A 94 -3.09 12.47 -0.95
C ARG A 94 -2.47 11.74 -2.15
N LEU A 95 -2.79 10.45 -2.31
CA LEU A 95 -2.43 9.72 -3.52
C LEU A 95 -3.24 10.24 -4.70
N THR A 96 -2.62 10.26 -5.88
CA THR A 96 -3.32 10.48 -7.15
C THR A 96 -4.22 9.29 -7.51
N ASP A 97 -5.20 9.50 -8.38
CA ASP A 97 -6.11 8.44 -8.81
C ASP A 97 -5.37 7.23 -9.38
N ASP A 98 -4.32 7.43 -10.18
CA ASP A 98 -3.53 6.33 -10.75
C ASP A 98 -2.72 5.58 -9.70
N GLN A 99 -2.23 6.28 -8.67
CA GLN A 99 -1.59 5.64 -7.51
C GLN A 99 -2.61 4.80 -6.73
N ILE A 100 -3.82 5.32 -6.49
CA ILE A 100 -4.90 4.56 -5.82
C ILE A 100 -5.28 3.32 -6.62
N LYS A 101 -5.45 3.44 -7.94
CA LYS A 101 -5.69 2.30 -8.84
C LYS A 101 -4.56 1.27 -8.75
N THR A 102 -3.32 1.71 -8.61
CA THR A 102 -2.18 0.79 -8.46
C THR A 102 -2.23 0.03 -7.12
N VAL A 103 -2.64 0.69 -6.02
CA VAL A 103 -2.87 0.00 -4.74
C VAL A 103 -3.99 -1.03 -4.87
N ILE A 104 -5.09 -0.69 -5.56
CA ILE A 104 -6.19 -1.62 -5.86
C ILE A 104 -5.69 -2.82 -6.69
N ALA A 105 -4.91 -2.56 -7.74
CA ALA A 105 -4.33 -3.60 -8.59
C ALA A 105 -3.46 -4.56 -7.76
N THR A 106 -2.63 -4.03 -6.87
CA THR A 106 -1.76 -4.83 -6.00
C THR A 106 -2.59 -5.70 -5.06
N ALA A 107 -3.56 -5.14 -4.34
CA ALA A 107 -4.44 -5.92 -3.46
C ALA A 107 -5.21 -7.04 -4.22
N LYS A 108 -5.63 -6.77 -5.47
CA LYS A 108 -6.27 -7.77 -6.33
C LYS A 108 -5.33 -8.93 -6.65
N ILE A 109 -4.09 -8.65 -7.04
CA ILE A 109 -3.09 -9.65 -7.41
C ILE A 109 -2.73 -10.51 -6.19
N GLU A 110 -2.49 -9.88 -5.05
CA GLU A 110 -1.93 -10.53 -3.87
C GLU A 110 -2.96 -11.40 -3.13
N SER A 111 -4.20 -10.94 -3.01
CA SER A 111 -5.20 -11.65 -2.19
C SER A 111 -6.58 -11.73 -2.81
N SER A 112 -6.80 -11.11 -3.98
CA SER A 112 -8.15 -10.90 -4.53
C SER A 112 -9.09 -10.25 -3.50
N PHE A 113 -8.55 -9.31 -2.70
CA PHE A 113 -9.25 -8.63 -1.61
C PHE A 113 -9.70 -9.55 -0.46
N ARG A 114 -8.93 -10.60 -0.15
CA ARG A 114 -9.26 -11.55 0.93
C ARG A 114 -8.11 -11.58 1.96
N PRO A 115 -8.16 -10.75 3.02
CA PRO A 115 -7.05 -10.61 3.97
C PRO A 115 -6.67 -11.89 4.72
N ALA A 116 -7.61 -12.84 4.85
CA ALA A 116 -7.38 -14.12 5.52
C ALA A 116 -6.77 -15.21 4.61
N VAL A 117 -6.54 -14.94 3.32
CA VAL A 117 -5.93 -15.93 2.42
C VAL A 117 -4.44 -16.07 2.72
N SER A 118 -4.01 -17.31 2.95
CA SER A 118 -2.62 -17.68 3.15
C SER A 118 -1.86 -17.77 1.83
N GLY A 119 -0.68 -17.15 1.80
CA GLY A 119 0.38 -17.36 0.81
C GLY A 119 1.39 -18.45 1.23
N GLY A 120 1.12 -19.16 2.33
CA GLY A 120 1.97 -20.22 2.87
C GLY A 120 3.00 -19.76 3.91
N VAL A 121 3.52 -20.74 4.65
CA VAL A 121 4.53 -20.55 5.72
C VAL A 121 5.90 -20.27 5.11
N GLN A 122 6.52 -19.14 5.48
CA GLN A 122 7.83 -18.71 5.00
C GLN A 122 8.78 -18.39 6.17
N ALA A 123 9.20 -19.44 6.88
CA ALA A 123 10.08 -19.28 8.02
C ALA A 123 11.51 -18.90 7.64
N TYR A 124 12.13 -18.11 8.52
CA TYR A 124 13.53 -17.75 8.41
C TYR A 124 14.39 -18.77 9.17
N GLY A 125 14.86 -19.81 8.46
CA GLY A 125 15.91 -20.71 8.96
C GLY A 125 15.48 -21.86 9.87
N GLY A 126 14.19 -22.24 9.93
CA GLY A 126 13.71 -23.35 10.76
C GLY A 126 12.37 -23.96 10.30
N SER A 127 11.79 -24.84 11.12
CA SER A 127 10.42 -25.33 10.93
C SER A 127 9.43 -24.21 11.24
N GLY A 128 8.79 -23.66 10.21
CA GLY A 128 7.89 -22.53 10.37
C GLY A 128 6.57 -22.86 11.05
N GLY A 129 5.97 -21.83 11.65
CA GLY A 129 4.65 -21.87 12.26
C GLY A 129 3.68 -20.84 11.69
N ALA A 130 2.50 -20.72 12.29
CA ALA A 130 1.47 -19.76 11.88
C ALA A 130 1.96 -18.30 11.90
N ALA A 131 2.92 -17.97 12.76
CA ALA A 131 3.53 -16.64 12.79
C ALA A 131 4.33 -16.31 11.50
N ASP A 132 4.90 -17.33 10.86
CA ASP A 132 5.69 -17.22 9.62
C ASP A 132 4.85 -17.24 8.35
N GLU A 133 3.53 -17.41 8.49
CA GLU A 133 2.61 -17.45 7.37
C GLU A 133 2.54 -16.09 6.67
N VAL A 134 2.63 -16.08 5.35
CA VAL A 134 2.40 -14.86 4.55
C VAL A 134 0.90 -14.67 4.40
N ILE A 135 0.38 -13.55 4.89
CA ILE A 135 -1.07 -13.29 4.99
C ILE A 135 -1.36 -11.79 4.84
N GLY A 136 -2.64 -11.43 4.79
CA GLY A 136 -3.08 -10.04 4.71
C GLY A 136 -3.36 -9.61 3.27
N LEU A 137 -3.91 -8.39 3.14
CA LEU A 137 -4.42 -7.88 1.88
C LEU A 137 -3.34 -7.80 0.79
N PHE A 138 -2.10 -7.55 1.19
CA PHE A 138 -0.92 -7.46 0.33
C PHE A 138 0.10 -8.58 0.57
N GLN A 139 -0.32 -9.75 1.09
CA GLN A 139 0.56 -10.92 1.33
C GLN A 139 1.84 -10.54 2.11
N GLU A 140 1.65 -9.99 3.30
CA GLU A 140 2.69 -9.49 4.19
C GLU A 140 3.39 -10.64 4.94
N LYS A 141 4.73 -10.64 4.93
CA LYS A 141 5.55 -11.60 5.69
C LYS A 141 5.52 -11.31 7.20
N ALA A 142 6.04 -12.23 8.02
CA ALA A 142 6.13 -12.06 9.48
C ALA A 142 6.85 -10.78 9.93
N SER A 143 7.82 -10.30 9.14
CA SER A 143 8.57 -9.07 9.41
C SER A 143 7.72 -7.79 9.41
N PHE A 144 6.46 -7.87 8.98
CA PHE A 144 5.54 -6.73 8.90
C PHE A 144 4.69 -6.53 10.17
N GLY A 145 4.81 -7.43 11.15
CA GLY A 145 4.11 -7.34 12.42
C GLY A 145 3.41 -8.64 12.80
N THR A 146 2.56 -8.56 13.82
CA THR A 146 1.82 -9.72 14.32
C THR A 146 0.85 -10.29 13.27
N VAL A 147 0.42 -11.54 13.44
CA VAL A 147 -0.61 -12.16 12.58
C VAL A 147 -1.88 -11.32 12.56
N ALA A 148 -2.34 -10.86 13.74
CA ALA A 148 -3.53 -10.03 13.86
C ALA A 148 -3.39 -8.69 13.10
N ASP A 149 -2.22 -8.03 13.21
CA ASP A 149 -2.00 -6.77 12.52
C ASP A 149 -1.96 -6.93 11.00
N ARG A 150 -1.49 -8.08 10.49
CA ARG A 150 -1.43 -8.38 9.05
C ARG A 150 -2.80 -8.80 8.50
N GLN A 151 -3.64 -9.44 9.30
CA GLN A 151 -5.02 -9.78 8.93
C GLN A 151 -5.98 -8.60 9.00
N ASP A 152 -5.65 -7.53 9.75
CA ASP A 152 -6.44 -6.30 9.76
C ASP A 152 -6.28 -5.55 8.42
N PRO A 153 -7.34 -5.50 7.58
CA PRO A 153 -7.25 -4.85 6.28
C PRO A 153 -6.95 -3.35 6.39
N ASN A 154 -7.39 -2.65 7.44
CA ASN A 154 -7.12 -1.22 7.57
C ASN A 154 -5.63 -0.96 7.82
N LYS A 155 -5.02 -1.75 8.70
CA LYS A 155 -3.59 -1.66 8.97
C LYS A 155 -2.75 -2.09 7.76
N SER A 156 -3.18 -3.13 7.05
CA SER A 156 -2.52 -3.60 5.83
C SER A 156 -2.55 -2.54 4.71
N ILE A 157 -3.69 -1.87 4.49
CA ILE A 157 -3.81 -0.74 3.54
C ILE A 157 -2.88 0.41 3.95
N ALA A 158 -2.94 0.85 5.21
CA ALA A 158 -2.12 1.95 5.69
C ALA A 158 -0.61 1.67 5.53
N ARG A 159 -0.15 0.46 5.91
CA ARG A 159 1.25 0.05 5.75
C ARG A 159 1.67 -0.01 4.29
N PHE A 160 0.85 -0.60 3.42
CA PHE A 160 1.20 -0.67 2.00
C PHE A 160 1.28 0.71 1.38
N ILE A 161 0.31 1.60 1.64
CA ILE A 161 0.34 3.00 1.17
C ILE A 161 1.62 3.71 1.62
N ALA A 162 2.02 3.56 2.88
CA ALA A 162 3.26 4.16 3.38
C ALA A 162 4.48 3.66 2.58
N ARG A 163 4.64 2.34 2.43
CA ARG A 163 5.77 1.75 1.69
C ARG A 163 5.75 2.10 0.19
N PHE A 164 4.57 2.14 -0.40
CA PHE A 164 4.35 2.55 -1.78
C PHE A 164 4.76 4.00 -2.01
N SER A 165 4.35 4.92 -1.14
CA SER A 165 4.75 6.33 -1.18
C SER A 165 6.25 6.50 -0.95
N GLU A 166 6.83 5.77 0.00
CA GLU A 166 8.27 5.78 0.28
C GLU A 166 9.09 5.27 -0.92
N ALA A 167 8.57 4.33 -1.71
CA ALA A 167 9.26 3.76 -2.85
C ALA A 167 9.66 4.81 -3.90
N PHE A 168 8.83 5.85 -4.11
CA PHE A 168 9.16 6.95 -5.04
C PHE A 168 10.46 7.64 -4.65
N ASN A 169 10.63 7.96 -3.37
CA ASN A 169 11.83 8.63 -2.87
C ASN A 169 13.00 7.64 -2.76
N LYS A 170 12.75 6.47 -2.16
CA LYS A 170 13.78 5.46 -1.89
C LYS A 170 14.46 4.95 -3.16
N TYR A 171 13.71 4.78 -4.24
CA TYR A 171 14.22 4.28 -5.51
C TYR A 171 14.35 5.35 -6.59
N ARG A 172 14.18 6.63 -6.23
CA ARG A 172 14.32 7.79 -7.12
C ARG A 172 13.45 7.69 -8.37
N ILE A 173 12.19 7.29 -8.20
CA ILE A 173 11.21 7.16 -9.30
C ILE A 173 10.64 8.54 -9.61
N THR A 174 11.37 9.32 -10.41
CA THR A 174 10.99 10.69 -10.79
C THR A 174 9.98 10.75 -11.92
N SER A 175 9.79 9.65 -12.66
CA SER A 175 8.79 9.54 -13.74
C SER A 175 7.35 9.55 -13.23
N GLY A 176 7.13 9.32 -11.93
CA GLY A 176 5.80 9.09 -11.38
C GLY A 176 5.22 7.71 -11.72
N ASP A 177 6.02 6.76 -12.22
CA ASP A 177 5.57 5.40 -12.54
C ASP A 177 5.11 4.65 -11.27
N ALA A 178 3.79 4.67 -11.04
CA ALA A 178 3.15 3.99 -9.92
C ALA A 178 3.32 2.46 -9.98
N VAL A 179 3.31 1.86 -11.18
CA VAL A 179 3.50 0.41 -11.33
C VAL A 179 4.89 0.01 -10.85
N LEU A 180 5.91 0.82 -11.18
CA LEU A 180 7.26 0.61 -10.67
C LEU A 180 7.34 0.78 -9.15
N ALA A 181 6.72 1.83 -8.60
CA ALA A 181 6.70 2.06 -7.17
C ALA A 181 6.06 0.89 -6.40
N ALA A 182 4.92 0.37 -6.86
CA ALA A 182 4.29 -0.82 -6.27
C ALA A 182 5.15 -2.08 -6.43
N THR A 183 5.80 -2.25 -7.58
CA THR A 183 6.73 -3.36 -7.83
C THR A 183 7.84 -3.40 -6.79
N LEU A 184 8.48 -2.26 -6.54
CA LEU A 184 9.62 -2.17 -5.61
C LEU A 184 9.19 -2.04 -4.14
N ALA A 185 7.96 -1.58 -3.87
CA ALA A 185 7.37 -1.66 -2.55
C ALA A 185 7.11 -3.12 -2.17
N GLN A 186 6.56 -3.94 -3.07
CA GLN A 186 6.30 -5.35 -2.77
C GLN A 186 7.57 -6.20 -2.82
N ASN A 187 8.38 -6.01 -3.86
CA ASN A 187 9.52 -6.85 -4.19
C ASN A 187 10.78 -5.97 -4.40
N PRO A 188 11.35 -5.40 -3.33
CA PRO A 188 12.51 -4.51 -3.42
C PRO A 188 13.73 -5.16 -4.07
N GLN A 189 13.86 -6.48 -3.97
CA GLN A 189 14.90 -7.27 -4.62
C GLN A 189 14.86 -7.19 -6.15
N LEU A 190 13.77 -6.73 -6.76
CA LEU A 190 13.66 -6.58 -8.21
C LEU A 190 14.41 -5.36 -8.75
N LEU A 191 14.85 -4.45 -7.88
CA LEU A 191 15.64 -3.28 -8.28
C LEU A 191 16.88 -3.66 -9.11
N LYS A 192 17.52 -4.79 -8.80
CA LYS A 192 18.72 -5.26 -9.53
C LYS A 192 18.44 -5.74 -10.96
N TYR A 193 17.17 -5.91 -11.35
CA TYR A 193 16.76 -6.35 -12.67
C TYR A 193 16.16 -5.19 -13.44
N HIS A 194 16.99 -4.43 -14.16
CA HIS A 194 16.58 -3.27 -14.95
C HIS A 194 15.77 -2.24 -14.14
N GLY A 195 16.16 -2.02 -12.88
CA GLY A 195 15.45 -1.12 -11.96
C GLY A 195 14.09 -1.64 -11.49
N GLY A 196 13.67 -2.84 -11.90
CA GLY A 196 12.35 -3.43 -11.63
C GLY A 196 11.36 -3.34 -12.80
N VAL A 197 11.62 -2.46 -13.78
CA VAL A 197 10.77 -2.27 -14.97
C VAL A 197 10.80 -3.51 -15.85
N GLY A 198 9.63 -3.91 -16.37
CA GLY A 198 9.50 -5.04 -17.29
C GLY A 198 9.69 -6.43 -16.64
N THR A 199 9.94 -6.49 -15.33
CA THR A 199 9.93 -7.75 -14.59
C THR A 199 8.55 -8.42 -14.64
N HIS A 200 8.48 -9.72 -14.37
CA HIS A 200 7.20 -10.44 -14.36
C HIS A 200 6.19 -9.75 -13.43
N TYR A 201 6.61 -9.40 -12.21
CA TYR A 201 5.74 -8.73 -11.25
C TYR A 201 5.28 -7.35 -11.74
N TYR A 202 6.19 -6.54 -12.29
CA TYR A 202 5.84 -5.25 -12.91
C TYR A 202 4.77 -5.42 -14.00
N ASN A 203 4.94 -6.38 -14.90
CA ASN A 203 3.98 -6.64 -15.97
C ASN A 203 2.64 -7.17 -15.43
N THR A 204 2.65 -7.94 -14.34
CA THR A 204 1.43 -8.40 -13.67
C THR A 204 0.66 -7.22 -13.07
N VAL A 205 1.34 -6.30 -12.37
CA VAL A 205 0.71 -5.06 -11.85
C VAL A 205 0.16 -4.23 -13.01
N LYS A 206 0.97 -4.01 -14.06
CA LYS A 206 0.55 -3.27 -15.26
C LYS A 206 -0.69 -3.87 -15.91
N ALA A 207 -0.76 -5.18 -16.06
CA ALA A 207 -1.90 -5.88 -16.66
C ALA A 207 -3.17 -5.77 -15.80
N ALA A 208 -3.04 -5.69 -14.47
CA ALA A 208 -4.17 -5.56 -13.55
C ALA A 208 -4.75 -4.13 -13.50
N MET A 209 -4.06 -3.11 -14.04
CA MET A 209 -4.49 -1.71 -13.95
C MET A 209 -5.85 -1.44 -14.59
N GLY A 210 -6.17 -2.10 -15.72
CA GLY A 210 -7.49 -1.93 -16.37
C GLY A 210 -8.65 -2.38 -15.46
N ALA A 211 -8.51 -3.57 -14.85
CA ALA A 211 -9.51 -4.06 -13.90
C ALA A 211 -9.57 -3.21 -12.62
N ALA A 212 -8.43 -2.65 -12.18
CA ALA A 212 -8.38 -1.76 -11.03
C ALA A 212 -9.08 -0.42 -11.31
N ASP A 213 -8.98 0.11 -12.52
CA ASP A 213 -9.70 1.31 -12.94
C ASP A 213 -11.23 1.12 -12.88
N ASP A 214 -11.74 -0.03 -13.36
CA ASP A 214 -13.17 -0.36 -13.25
C ASP A 214 -13.66 -0.48 -11.80
N LEU A 215 -12.82 -1.02 -10.92
CA LEU A 215 -13.12 -1.13 -9.48
C LEU A 215 -13.07 0.25 -8.81
N TYR A 216 -12.08 1.07 -9.16
CA TYR A 216 -11.93 2.44 -8.69
C TYR A 216 -13.15 3.28 -9.06
N ARG A 217 -13.58 3.27 -10.33
CA ARG A 217 -14.76 4.02 -10.78
C ARG A 217 -16.04 3.64 -10.03
N ARG A 218 -16.24 2.35 -9.76
CA ARG A 218 -17.38 1.87 -8.95
C ARG A 218 -17.33 2.37 -7.51
N ALA A 219 -16.15 2.41 -6.89
CA ALA A 219 -15.99 2.91 -5.54
C ALA A 219 -16.06 4.44 -5.44
N ALA A 220 -15.44 5.15 -6.38
CA ALA A 220 -15.38 6.60 -6.42
C ALA A 220 -16.73 7.24 -6.82
N GLY A 221 -17.46 6.64 -7.76
CA GLY A 221 -18.78 7.13 -8.19
C GLY A 221 -19.85 7.02 -7.10
N ALA A 222 -19.76 6.01 -6.23
CA ALA A 222 -20.66 5.86 -5.09
C ALA A 222 -20.43 6.92 -3.99
N LEU A 223 -19.22 7.49 -3.89
CA LEU A 223 -18.90 8.54 -2.92
C LEU A 223 -19.35 9.95 -3.37
N LEU A 224 -19.78 10.11 -4.62
CA LEU A 224 -20.15 11.40 -5.19
C LEU A 224 -21.67 11.64 -5.25
N GLN A 225 -22.49 10.70 -4.80
CA GLN A 225 -23.94 10.94 -4.72
C GLN A 225 -24.27 11.74 -3.45
N PRO A 226 -24.85 12.95 -3.57
CA PRO A 226 -25.39 13.66 -2.42
C PRO A 226 -26.59 12.87 -1.89
N VAL A 227 -26.64 12.67 -0.58
CA VAL A 227 -27.87 12.23 0.07
C VAL A 227 -28.85 13.41 -0.01
N THR A 228 -29.83 13.29 -0.91
CA THR A 228 -30.97 14.22 -1.01
C THR A 228 -32.02 13.94 0.05
#